data_AF-A0AA39P4T9-F1
#
_entry.id   AF-A0AA39P4T9-F1
#
_cell.length_a   1.000
_cell.length_b   1.000
_cell.length_c   1.000
_cell.angle_alpha   90.00
_cell.angle_beta   90.00
_cell.angle_gamma   90.00
#
_symmetry.space_group_name_H-M   'P 1'
#
loop_
_entity.id
_entity.type
_entity.pdbx_description
1 polymer ?
#
loop_
_entity_poly.entity_id
_entity_poly.type
_entity_poly.pdbx_seq_one_letter_code
_entity_poly.pdbx_strand_id
1 'polypeptide(L)'
;MAEALLSKKGIEWRSPTLGLLLACCLPTYKSESGKRDTGKERLYRLVMSISIQVIWSIRCKRVISKENVPIPANVVEMTWLRAMNDRLEMDCLMTHRNFGRRALKPQTVLRTWKGTLKDEEKLPSDWTGVAGVLVGIGPSQGR
;
A
#
# COMPACT_ATOMS: atom_id res chain seq x y z
N MET A 1 5.70 8.53 -5.54
CA MET A 1 4.67 7.48 -5.35
C MET A 1 4.39 7.19 -3.88
N ALA A 2 5.32 6.57 -3.15
CA ALA A 2 5.12 6.22 -1.74
C ALA A 2 4.78 7.42 -0.86
N GLU A 3 5.53 8.52 -1.00
CA GLU A 3 5.26 9.80 -0.34
C GLU A 3 3.81 10.28 -0.58
N ALA A 4 3.42 10.44 -1.85
CA ALA A 4 2.08 10.91 -2.20
C ALA A 4 0.96 10.07 -1.55
N LEU A 5 1.13 8.75 -1.46
CA LEU A 5 0.13 7.87 -0.85
C LEU A 5 0.11 8.00 0.69
N LEU A 6 1.27 8.15 1.32
CA LEU A 6 1.36 8.38 2.77
C LEU A 6 0.79 9.75 3.15
N SER A 7 1.08 10.79 2.36
CA SER A 7 0.55 12.13 2.56
C SER A 7 -0.98 12.16 2.45
N LYS A 8 -1.59 11.41 1.52
CA LYS A 8 -3.06 11.25 1.44
C LYS A 8 -3.66 10.66 2.72
N LYS A 9 -2.92 9.80 3.43
CA LYS A 9 -3.34 9.24 4.73
C LYS A 9 -3.07 10.19 5.91
N GLY A 10 -2.45 11.34 5.68
CA GLY A 10 -1.96 12.23 6.74
C GLY A 10 -0.86 11.55 7.55
N ILE A 11 0.04 10.83 6.88
CA ILE A 11 1.29 10.31 7.44
C ILE A 11 2.42 11.21 6.92
N GLU A 12 3.18 11.80 7.83
CA GLU A 12 4.33 12.64 7.49
C GLU A 12 5.40 11.80 6.78
N TRP A 13 5.85 12.32 5.63
CA TRP A 13 6.93 11.70 4.88
C TRP A 13 8.28 12.00 5.53
N ARG A 14 9.05 10.95 5.76
CA ARG A 14 10.45 11.05 6.20
C ARG A 14 11.31 10.36 5.17
N SER A 15 12.38 11.04 4.75
CA SER A 15 13.33 10.48 3.78
C SER A 15 13.84 9.12 4.28
N PRO A 16 13.75 8.04 3.49
CA PRO A 16 14.10 6.71 3.95
C PRO A 16 15.59 6.59 4.26
N THR A 17 15.93 6.33 5.51
CA THR A 17 17.27 5.89 5.92
C THR A 17 17.31 4.37 6.03
N LEU A 18 18.49 3.76 5.96
CA LEU A 18 18.63 2.31 6.14
C LEU A 18 17.99 1.84 7.47
N GLY A 19 18.19 2.59 8.56
CA GLY A 19 17.56 2.31 9.85
C GLY A 19 16.03 2.34 9.78
N LEU A 20 15.44 3.32 9.09
CA LEU A 20 14.00 3.41 8.92
C LEU A 20 13.44 2.28 8.04
N LEU A 21 14.19 1.84 7.04
CA LEU A 21 13.83 0.69 6.20
C LEU A 21 13.85 -0.61 6.99
N LEU A 22 14.87 -0.83 7.83
CA LEU A 22 14.94 -2.00 8.72
C LEU A 22 13.84 -1.98 9.78
N ALA A 23 13.51 -0.80 10.31
CA ALA A 23 12.46 -0.61 11.30
C ALA A 23 11.06 -0.42 10.70
N CYS A 24 10.88 -0.51 9.37
CA CYS A 24 9.61 -0.16 8.72
C CYS A 24 8.42 -1.02 9.17
N CYS A 25 8.70 -2.19 9.76
CA CYS A 25 7.71 -3.09 10.34
C CYS A 25 7.19 -2.65 11.71
N LEU A 26 7.82 -1.70 12.38
CA LEU A 26 7.47 -1.26 13.75
C LEU A 26 7.08 0.23 13.82
N PRO A 27 6.21 0.74 12.93
CA PRO A 27 5.75 2.12 13.05
C PRO A 27 4.84 2.26 14.27
N THR A 28 4.93 3.41 14.92
CA THR A 28 3.99 3.82 15.97
C THR A 28 3.32 5.11 15.56
N TYR A 29 2.01 5.07 15.39
CA TYR A 29 1.20 6.25 15.07
C TYR A 29 0.10 6.43 16.11
N LYS A 30 -0.14 7.68 16.49
CA LYS A 30 -1.24 8.07 17.37
C LYS A 30 -2.28 8.83 16.57
N SER A 31 -3.54 8.55 16.87
CA SER A 31 -4.70 9.34 16.45
C SER A 31 -4.75 10.66 17.23
N GLU A 32 -5.55 11.62 16.78
CA GLU A 32 -5.83 12.88 17.47
C GLU A 32 -6.32 12.68 18.91
N SER A 33 -7.01 11.55 19.16
CA SER A 33 -7.45 11.13 20.50
C SER A 33 -6.33 10.53 21.39
N GLY A 34 -5.08 10.51 20.92
CA GLY A 34 -3.94 9.91 21.61
C GLY A 34 -3.86 8.38 21.55
N LYS A 35 -4.89 7.70 21.04
CA LYS A 35 -4.93 6.23 20.87
C LYS A 35 -4.09 5.77 19.68
N ARG A 36 -3.64 4.51 19.71
CA ARG A 36 -2.89 3.89 18.59
C ARG A 36 -3.72 3.86 17.31
N ASP A 37 -3.17 4.38 16.22
CA ASP A 37 -3.78 4.31 14.88
C ASP A 37 -3.23 3.11 14.10
N THR A 38 -3.87 1.97 14.31
CA THR A 38 -3.46 0.71 13.66
C THR A 38 -3.64 0.71 12.14
N GLY A 39 -4.50 1.59 11.60
CA GLY A 39 -4.70 1.75 10.17
C GLY A 39 -3.52 2.44 9.51
N LYS A 40 -3.07 3.56 10.08
CA LYS A 40 -1.85 4.27 9.63
C LYS A 40 -0.60 3.41 9.77
N GLU A 41 -0.45 2.72 10.90
CA GLU A 41 0.67 1.80 11.13
C GLU A 41 0.75 0.70 10.07
N ARG A 42 -0.39 0.04 9.79
CA ARG A 42 -0.44 -1.02 8.79
C ARG A 42 -0.19 -0.49 7.39
N LEU A 43 -0.77 0.65 7.01
CA LEU A 43 -0.56 1.24 5.70
C LEU A 43 0.92 1.62 5.50
N TYR A 44 1.54 2.28 6.48
CA TYR A 44 2.95 2.64 6.42
C TYR A 44 3.83 1.40 6.20
N ARG A 45 3.60 0.35 7.00
CA ARG A 45 4.32 -0.91 6.85
C ARG A 45 4.19 -1.47 5.44
N LEU A 46 2.97 -1.55 4.90
CA LEU A 46 2.72 -2.07 3.55
C LEU A 46 3.44 -1.25 2.48
N VAL A 47 3.27 0.07 2.51
CA VAL A 47 3.89 0.99 1.53
C VAL A 47 5.41 0.84 1.54
N MET A 48 6.02 0.84 2.72
CA MET A 48 7.48 0.72 2.83
C MET A 48 7.97 -0.66 2.39
N SER A 49 7.36 -1.75 2.87
CA SER A 49 7.75 -3.11 2.50
C SER A 49 7.57 -3.39 1.00
N ILE A 50 6.46 -2.97 0.40
CA ILE A 50 6.22 -3.12 -1.05
C ILE A 50 7.23 -2.30 -1.84
N SER A 51 7.53 -1.07 -1.41
CA SER A 51 8.54 -0.23 -2.08
C SER A 51 9.92 -0.90 -2.06
N ILE A 52 10.34 -1.45 -0.92
CA ILE A 52 11.62 -2.19 -0.79
C ILE A 52 11.61 -3.41 -1.71
N GLN A 53 10.54 -4.21 -1.69
CA GLN A 53 10.40 -5.40 -2.53
C GLN A 53 10.48 -5.06 -4.03
N VAL A 54 9.79 -4.00 -4.46
CA VAL A 54 9.78 -3.54 -5.86
C VAL A 54 11.17 -3.06 -6.27
N ILE A 55 11.83 -2.24 -5.45
CA ILE A 55 13.21 -1.79 -5.71
C ILE A 55 14.15 -2.98 -5.85
N TRP A 56 14.06 -3.94 -4.93
CA TRP A 56 14.87 -5.16 -4.98
C TRP A 56 14.60 -5.98 -6.24
N SER A 57 13.33 -6.22 -6.57
CA SER A 57 12.92 -6.97 -7.76
C SER A 57 13.41 -6.32 -9.06
N ILE A 58 13.26 -4.99 -9.17
CA ILE A 58 13.71 -4.21 -10.32
C ILE A 58 15.24 -4.27 -10.45
N ARG A 59 15.97 -4.14 -9.33
CA ARG A 59 17.43 -4.27 -9.31
C ARG A 59 17.86 -5.66 -9.80
N CYS A 60 17.25 -6.73 -9.29
CA CYS A 60 17.55 -8.09 -9.73
C CYS A 60 17.25 -8.30 -11.21
N LYS A 61 16.09 -7.84 -11.71
CA LYS A 61 15.75 -7.92 -13.15
C LYS A 61 16.75 -7.18 -14.02
N ARG A 62 17.21 -6.00 -13.59
CA ARG A 62 18.24 -5.22 -14.29
C ARG A 62 19.57 -5.96 -14.36
N VAL A 63 20.03 -6.48 -13.23
CA VAL A 63 21.36 -7.12 -13.12
C VAL A 63 21.39 -8.50 -13.79
N ILE A 64 20.37 -9.32 -13.58
CA ILE A 64 20.39 -10.74 -13.98
C ILE A 64 19.85 -10.94 -15.40
N SER A 65 18.84 -10.18 -15.81
CA SER A 65 18.09 -10.48 -17.06
C SER A 65 18.28 -9.45 -18.17
N LYS A 66 18.81 -8.27 -17.89
CA LYS A 66 18.87 -7.15 -18.84
C LYS A 66 20.26 -6.53 -18.97
N GLU A 67 21.32 -7.26 -18.64
CA GLU A 67 22.72 -6.78 -18.81
C GLU A 67 22.95 -5.36 -18.26
N ASN A 68 22.31 -5.04 -17.13
CA ASN A 68 22.40 -3.75 -16.47
C ASN A 68 21.78 -2.54 -17.21
N VAL A 69 20.94 -2.76 -18.22
CA VAL A 69 20.19 -1.70 -18.92
C VAL A 69 19.24 -0.96 -17.95
N PRO A 70 19.22 0.40 -17.96
CA PRO A 70 18.30 1.18 -17.14
C PRO A 70 16.84 0.83 -17.38
N ILE A 71 16.06 0.74 -16.30
CA ILE A 71 14.61 0.50 -16.38
C ILE A 71 13.90 1.85 -16.41
N PRO A 72 12.98 2.09 -17.36
CA PRO A 72 12.33 3.38 -17.51
C PRO A 72 11.39 3.66 -16.33
N ALA A 73 11.27 4.93 -15.95
CA ALA A 73 10.56 5.37 -14.74
C ALA A 73 9.07 4.98 -14.73
N ASN A 74 8.39 5.04 -15.88
CA ASN A 74 7.00 4.63 -16.01
C ASN A 74 6.80 3.14 -15.67
N VAL A 75 7.74 2.27 -16.04
CA VAL A 75 7.68 0.84 -15.72
C VAL A 75 7.87 0.62 -14.22
N VAL A 76 8.75 1.39 -13.58
CA VAL A 76 8.91 1.38 -12.11
C VAL A 76 7.59 1.76 -11.44
N GLU A 77 6.95 2.82 -11.92
CA GLU A 77 5.68 3.30 -11.38
C GLU A 77 4.54 2.30 -11.55
N MET A 78 4.33 1.79 -12.75
CA MET A 78 3.31 0.78 -13.02
C MET A 78 3.54 -0.51 -12.22
N THR A 79 4.81 -0.92 -12.04
CA THR A 79 5.15 -2.09 -11.23
C THR A 79 4.79 -1.88 -9.76
N TRP A 80 5.09 -0.69 -9.22
CA TRP A 80 4.76 -0.35 -7.84
C TRP A 80 3.25 -0.26 -7.61
N LEU A 81 2.53 0.43 -8.51
CA LEU A 81 1.07 0.54 -8.46
C LEU A 81 0.40 -0.84 -8.54
N ARG A 82 0.87 -1.71 -9.44
CA ARG A 82 0.40 -3.09 -9.53
C ARG A 82 0.60 -3.84 -8.22
N ALA A 83 1.79 -3.80 -7.64
CA ALA A 83 2.07 -4.48 -6.37
C ALA A 83 1.19 -3.97 -5.22
N MET A 84 0.89 -2.67 -5.19
CA MET A 84 -0.04 -2.07 -4.22
C MET A 84 -1.48 -2.54 -4.43
N ASN A 85 -1.95 -2.57 -5.68
CA ASN A 85 -3.29 -3.04 -6.02
C ASN A 85 -3.47 -4.54 -5.77
N ASP A 86 -2.48 -5.36 -6.13
CA ASP A 86 -2.47 -6.80 -5.82
C ASP A 86 -2.57 -7.04 -4.30
N ARG A 87 -1.91 -6.18 -3.50
CA ARG A 87 -2.00 -6.25 -2.04
C ARG A 87 -3.37 -5.85 -1.52
N LEU A 88 -3.96 -4.79 -2.05
CA LEU A 88 -5.32 -4.35 -1.72
C LEU A 88 -6.34 -5.44 -2.03
N GLU A 89 -6.27 -6.04 -3.22
CA GLU A 89 -7.13 -7.16 -3.63
C GLU A 89 -6.96 -8.36 -2.68
N MET A 90 -5.71 -8.73 -2.36
CA MET A 90 -5.44 -9.79 -1.39
C MET A 90 -6.04 -9.48 -0.01
N ASP A 91 -5.92 -8.25 0.47
CA ASP A 91 -6.52 -7.83 1.75
C ASP A 91 -8.05 -7.96 1.72
N CYS A 92 -8.70 -7.65 0.59
CA CYS A 92 -10.15 -7.82 0.41
C CYS A 92 -10.53 -9.31 0.37
N LEU A 93 -9.83 -10.12 -0.42
CA LEU A 93 -10.05 -11.57 -0.51
C LEU A 93 -9.91 -12.24 0.87
N MET A 94 -8.93 -11.82 1.67
CA MET A 94 -8.72 -12.33 3.02
C MET A 94 -9.86 -12.00 3.99
N THR A 95 -10.79 -11.09 3.66
CA THR A 95 -12.00 -10.86 4.46
C THR A 95 -13.08 -11.91 4.26
N HIS A 96 -12.96 -12.76 3.23
CA HIS A 96 -13.97 -13.73 2.88
C HIS A 96 -14.20 -14.76 3.99
N ARG A 97 -15.46 -15.15 4.19
CA ARG A 97 -15.88 -16.06 5.28
C ARG A 97 -15.22 -17.44 5.22
N ASN A 98 -14.79 -17.88 4.02
CA ASN A 98 -14.11 -19.16 3.83
C ASN A 98 -12.80 -19.27 4.62
N PHE A 99 -12.18 -18.15 5.01
CA PHE A 99 -10.99 -18.15 5.87
C PHE A 99 -11.32 -18.35 7.36
N GLY A 100 -12.60 -18.46 7.73
CA GLY A 100 -13.06 -18.76 9.09
C GLY A 100 -12.46 -17.81 10.13
N ARG A 101 -11.86 -18.37 11.19
CA ARG A 101 -11.20 -17.59 12.25
C ARG A 101 -9.95 -16.83 11.78
N ARG A 102 -9.39 -17.18 10.62
CA ARG A 102 -8.23 -16.51 10.02
C ARG A 102 -8.63 -15.38 9.07
N ALA A 103 -9.93 -15.18 8.84
CA ALA A 103 -10.42 -14.09 8.01
C ALA A 103 -10.01 -12.73 8.59
N LEU A 104 -9.54 -11.85 7.73
CA LEU A 104 -9.25 -10.47 8.07
C LEU A 104 -10.56 -9.74 8.34
N LYS A 105 -10.64 -8.99 9.44
CA LYS A 105 -11.83 -8.18 9.70
C LYS A 105 -11.95 -7.10 8.62
N PRO A 106 -13.13 -6.92 7.98
CA PRO A 106 -13.37 -5.84 7.01
C PRO A 106 -12.92 -4.46 7.50
N GLN A 107 -13.21 -4.16 8.77
CA GLN A 107 -12.78 -2.91 9.40
C GLN A 107 -11.25 -2.68 9.37
N THR A 108 -10.43 -3.73 9.41
CA THR A 108 -8.98 -3.60 9.31
C THR A 108 -8.58 -3.14 7.91
N VAL A 109 -9.20 -3.70 6.86
CA VAL A 109 -8.97 -3.32 5.46
C VAL A 109 -9.43 -1.88 5.24
N LEU A 110 -10.67 -1.56 5.64
CA LEU A 110 -11.23 -0.21 5.55
C LEU A 110 -10.33 0.81 6.26
N ARG A 111 -9.91 0.55 7.51
CA ARG A 111 -9.02 1.46 8.25
C ARG A 111 -7.66 1.63 7.59
N THR A 112 -7.14 0.60 6.92
CA THR A 112 -5.84 0.65 6.23
C THR A 112 -5.94 1.51 4.97
N TRP A 113 -6.92 1.23 4.11
CA TRP A 113 -6.98 1.79 2.76
C TRP A 113 -7.86 3.04 2.61
N LYS A 114 -8.69 3.37 3.61
CA LYS A 114 -9.51 4.60 3.60
C LYS A 114 -8.65 5.85 3.37
N GLY A 115 -9.07 6.73 2.46
CA GLY A 115 -8.37 7.95 2.04
C GLY A 115 -7.26 7.72 1.01
N THR A 116 -7.08 6.50 0.49
CA THR A 116 -6.00 6.18 -0.46
C THR A 116 -6.50 5.72 -1.82
N LEU A 117 -7.79 5.38 -1.93
CA LEU A 117 -8.38 4.83 -3.15
C LEU A 117 -8.76 5.93 -4.14
N LYS A 118 -8.80 5.58 -5.42
CA LYS A 118 -9.35 6.45 -6.45
C LYS A 118 -10.89 6.43 -6.39
N ASP A 119 -11.52 7.59 -6.56
CA ASP A 119 -12.99 7.73 -6.58
C ASP A 119 -13.68 7.18 -5.31
N GLU A 120 -13.03 7.29 -4.14
CA GLU A 120 -13.50 6.69 -2.88
C GLU A 120 -14.91 7.17 -2.45
N GLU A 121 -15.32 8.37 -2.86
CA GLU A 121 -16.64 8.92 -2.57
C GLU A 121 -17.80 8.14 -3.23
N LYS A 122 -17.51 7.37 -4.29
CA LYS A 122 -18.48 6.53 -4.98
C LYS A 122 -18.61 5.14 -4.36
N LEU A 123 -17.79 4.83 -3.35
CA LEU A 123 -17.76 3.51 -2.73
C LEU A 123 -18.77 3.41 -1.58
N PRO A 124 -19.40 2.23 -1.39
CA PRO A 124 -20.21 1.97 -0.21
C PRO A 124 -19.34 1.99 1.06
N SER A 125 -20.00 2.14 2.22
CA SER A 125 -19.33 2.18 3.52
C SER A 125 -18.49 0.94 3.83
N ASP A 126 -18.92 -0.23 3.34
CA ASP A 126 -18.13 -1.47 3.30
C ASP A 126 -18.01 -1.96 1.85
N TRP A 127 -16.91 -1.60 1.19
CA TRP A 127 -16.59 -2.04 -0.17
C TRP A 127 -15.78 -3.34 -0.20
N THR A 128 -15.41 -3.92 0.94
CA THR A 128 -14.49 -5.09 0.98
C THR A 128 -15.11 -6.38 0.47
N GLY A 129 -16.45 -6.47 0.47
CA GLY A 129 -17.20 -7.65 0.03
C GLY A 129 -17.88 -7.52 -1.33
N VAL A 130 -17.74 -6.37 -2.02
CA VAL A 130 -18.42 -6.16 -3.30
C VAL A 130 -17.57 -6.73 -4.43
N ALA A 131 -17.94 -7.91 -4.92
CA ALA A 131 -17.32 -8.51 -6.09
C ALA A 131 -17.50 -7.58 -7.31
N GLY A 132 -16.39 -7.19 -7.95
CA GLY A 132 -16.41 -6.42 -9.20
C GLY A 132 -16.23 -4.91 -9.09
N VAL A 133 -16.10 -4.34 -7.88
CA VAL A 133 -15.66 -2.94 -7.75
C VAL A 133 -14.15 -2.90 -7.93
N LEU A 134 -13.69 -2.34 -9.04
CA LEU A 134 -12.28 -2.15 -9.35
C LEU A 134 -11.73 -1.00 -8.48
N VAL A 135 -11.64 -1.24 -7.17
CA VAL A 135 -11.01 -0.33 -6.21
C VAL A 135 -9.50 -0.44 -6.36
N GLY A 136 -8.90 0.58 -6.95
CA GLY A 136 -7.47 0.65 -7.17
C GLY A 136 -6.89 1.98 -6.76
N ILE A 137 -5.59 1.96 -6.50
CA ILE A 137 -4.75 3.14 -6.39
C ILE A 137 -4.39 3.57 -7.82
N GLY A 138 -4.80 4.79 -8.19
CA GLY A 138 -4.44 5.38 -9.47
C GLY A 138 -3.02 5.97 -9.45
N PRO A 139 -2.39 6.15 -10.63
CA PRO A 139 -1.13 6.89 -10.72
C PRO A 139 -1.31 8.30 -10.17
N SER A 140 -0.24 8.86 -9.59
CA SER A 140 -0.26 10.26 -9.16
C SER A 140 -0.49 11.11 -10.39
N GLN A 141 -1.64 11.78 -10.49
CA GLN A 141 -1.84 12.83 -11.50
C GLN A 141 -0.82 13.93 -11.19
N GLY A 142 0.26 13.94 -11.96
CA GLY A 142 1.18 15.06 -11.99
C GLY A 142 0.40 16.31 -12.42
N ARG A 143 0.59 17.37 -11.65
CA ARG A 143 0.20 18.72 -12.03
C ARG A 143 1.37 19.37 -12.74
#